data_AF-A0A060Z0Z9-F1
#
_entry.id   AF-A0A060Z0Z9-F1
#
_cell.length_a   1.000
_cell.length_b   1.000
_cell.length_c   1.000
_cell.angle_alpha   90.00
_cell.angle_beta   90.00
_cell.angle_gamma   90.00
#
_symmetry.space_group_name_H-M   'P 1'
#
loop_
_entity.id
_entity.type
_entity.pdbx_description
1 polymer ?
#
loop_
_entity_poly.entity_id
_entity_poly.type
_entity_poly.pdbx_seq_one_letter_code
_entity_poly.pdbx_strand_id
1 'polypeptide(L)'
;MCLCVPICIQITLGSDPELLRVVSQSDLQGSVVGVYYQNPDMLLDTRDIETPSLAGPYYWRLPKHYQGNKLLSYGGNLSYVVAFYAMDGAGLANYEPQVLMRGGHLGKQVIYIDMPAPDNGVTTRQDVPLTEHKWKYFNSVSEKAVSHSDFMAVLSHIEYITIKASYGTGLQQSRISNITMDTALEAEQGLEDMELASLIEICECPAGYAGLSCQVRLL
;
A
#
# COMPACT_ATOMS: atom_id res chain seq x y z
N MET A 1 -10.24 -5.84 33.66
CA MET A 1 -10.37 -5.22 32.32
C MET A 1 -9.30 -5.88 31.48
N CYS A 2 -9.66 -6.75 30.54
CA CYS A 2 -8.68 -7.39 29.68
C CYS A 2 -8.10 -6.33 28.73
N LEU A 3 -6.77 -6.22 28.67
CA LEU A 3 -6.08 -5.44 27.65
C LEU A 3 -5.91 -6.36 26.44
N CYS A 4 -6.89 -6.39 25.55
CA CYS A 4 -6.70 -6.98 24.23
C CYS A 4 -5.86 -5.98 23.43
N VAL A 5 -4.58 -6.27 23.22
CA VAL A 5 -3.79 -5.54 22.23
C VAL A 5 -4.20 -6.11 20.87
N PRO A 6 -4.76 -5.31 19.95
CA PRO A 6 -5.06 -5.82 18.61
C PRO A 6 -3.75 -6.27 17.97
N ILE A 7 -3.67 -7.54 17.57
CA ILE A 7 -2.50 -8.03 16.84
C ILE A 7 -2.54 -7.43 15.44
N CYS A 8 -1.56 -6.57 15.16
CA CYS A 8 -1.29 -6.10 13.81
C CYS A 8 -0.55 -7.19 13.03
N ILE A 9 -1.20 -7.73 12.00
CA ILE A 9 -0.57 -8.56 10.97
C ILE A 9 -0.29 -7.72 9.72
N GLN A 10 0.57 -8.21 8.84
CA GLN A 10 0.95 -7.51 7.62
C GLN A 10 0.55 -8.29 6.36
N ILE A 11 -0.06 -7.59 5.41
CA ILE A 11 -0.29 -8.09 4.05
C ILE A 11 0.99 -7.87 3.24
N THR A 12 1.56 -8.94 2.70
CA THR A 12 2.83 -8.92 1.93
C THR A 12 2.63 -9.49 0.53
N LEU A 13 3.63 -9.31 -0.35
CA LEU A 13 3.63 -9.84 -1.72
C LEU A 13 3.86 -11.36 -1.81
N GLY A 14 4.20 -12.06 -0.70
CA GLY A 14 4.55 -13.48 -0.67
C GLY A 14 5.99 -13.80 -1.11
N SER A 15 6.33 -15.10 -1.13
CA SER A 15 7.69 -15.62 -1.42
C SER A 15 8.05 -15.78 -2.91
N ASP A 16 7.07 -15.85 -3.82
CA ASP A 16 7.25 -15.78 -5.28
C ASP A 16 6.22 -14.81 -5.88
N PRO A 17 6.52 -13.49 -5.86
CA PRO A 17 5.52 -12.48 -6.17
C PRO A 17 5.27 -12.33 -7.68
N GLU A 18 3.99 -12.29 -8.08
CA GLU A 18 3.60 -11.88 -9.43
C GLU A 18 4.16 -10.49 -9.75
N LEU A 19 4.63 -10.28 -10.98
CA LEU A 19 5.15 -8.99 -11.42
C LEU A 19 4.09 -7.89 -11.24
N LEU A 20 4.51 -6.77 -10.64
CA LEU A 20 3.65 -5.62 -10.48
C LEU A 20 3.36 -4.97 -11.84
N ARG A 21 2.11 -4.55 -12.04
CA ARG A 21 1.75 -3.76 -13.21
C ARG A 21 2.19 -2.31 -13.02
N VAL A 22 2.75 -1.74 -14.08
CA VAL A 22 3.02 -0.31 -14.18
C VAL A 22 1.90 0.36 -14.95
N VAL A 23 1.30 1.38 -14.34
CA VAL A 23 0.15 2.13 -14.87
C VAL A 23 0.50 3.61 -15.01
N SER A 24 -0.32 4.36 -15.76
CA SER A 24 -0.34 5.82 -15.74
C SER A 24 -1.74 6.32 -15.40
N GLN A 25 -1.91 7.63 -15.20
CA GLN A 25 -3.24 8.19 -14.97
C GLN A 25 -4.19 8.03 -16.17
N SER A 26 -3.64 7.94 -17.39
CA SER A 26 -4.41 7.72 -18.63
C SER A 26 -4.65 6.24 -18.94
N ASP A 27 -3.87 5.32 -18.37
CA ASP A 27 -3.99 3.88 -18.55
C ASP A 27 -3.83 3.13 -17.23
N LEU A 28 -4.98 2.82 -16.61
CA LEU A 28 -5.06 2.08 -15.34
C LEU A 28 -4.96 0.56 -15.50
N GLN A 29 -5.03 0.03 -16.73
CA GLN A 29 -4.77 -1.40 -16.99
C GLN A 29 -3.27 -1.65 -16.95
N GLY A 30 -2.51 -0.74 -17.54
CA GLY A 30 -1.05 -0.74 -17.50
C GLY A 30 -0.42 -1.95 -18.16
N SER A 31 0.87 -2.14 -17.90
CA SER A 31 1.69 -3.17 -18.50
C SER A 31 2.67 -3.77 -17.50
N VAL A 32 3.14 -4.99 -17.78
CA VAL A 32 4.31 -5.60 -17.11
C VAL A 32 5.56 -5.54 -18.00
N VAL A 33 5.45 -4.94 -19.20
CA VAL A 33 6.59 -4.73 -20.09
C VAL A 33 7.58 -3.78 -19.44
N GLY A 34 8.87 -4.14 -19.46
CA GLY A 34 9.93 -3.43 -18.74
C GLY A 34 9.93 -3.66 -17.23
N VAL A 35 9.05 -4.53 -16.71
CA VAL A 35 9.04 -4.91 -15.29
C VAL A 35 9.77 -6.25 -15.11
N TYR A 36 10.70 -6.29 -14.17
CA TYR A 36 11.52 -7.46 -13.86
C TYR A 36 11.57 -7.68 -12.36
N TYR A 37 11.54 -8.95 -11.93
CA TYR A 37 11.83 -9.30 -10.55
C TYR A 37 13.33 -9.53 -10.38
N GLN A 38 13.96 -8.72 -9.53
CA GLN A 38 15.36 -8.81 -9.13
C GLN A 38 15.39 -8.87 -7.60
N ASN A 39 15.13 -10.05 -7.04
CA ASN A 39 15.01 -10.29 -5.60
C ASN A 39 15.99 -9.43 -4.77
N PRO A 40 15.50 -8.57 -3.85
CA PRO A 40 14.11 -8.45 -3.39
C PRO A 40 13.23 -7.45 -4.17
N ASP A 41 13.75 -6.81 -5.21
CA ASP A 41 13.12 -5.67 -5.88
C ASP A 41 12.27 -6.06 -7.09
N MET A 42 11.13 -5.41 -7.22
CA MET A 42 10.47 -5.20 -8.51
C MET A 42 11.11 -3.99 -9.19
N LEU A 43 11.71 -4.20 -10.36
CA LEU A 43 12.41 -3.19 -11.15
C LEU A 43 11.58 -2.84 -12.39
N LEU A 44 11.37 -1.54 -12.62
CA LEU A 44 10.94 -0.99 -13.90
C LEU A 44 12.16 -0.42 -14.62
N ASP A 45 12.46 -0.90 -15.83
CA ASP A 45 13.42 -0.30 -16.75
C ASP A 45 12.66 0.45 -17.86
N THR A 46 12.78 1.78 -17.88
CA THR A 46 11.99 2.61 -18.80
C THR A 46 12.43 2.49 -20.26
N ARG A 47 13.64 1.97 -20.51
CA ARG A 47 14.16 1.76 -21.88
C ARG A 47 13.42 0.66 -22.62
N ASP A 48 12.82 -0.26 -21.88
CA ASP A 48 12.10 -1.41 -22.42
C ASP A 48 10.59 -1.15 -22.54
N ILE A 49 10.11 0.05 -22.15
CA ILE A 49 8.71 0.44 -22.32
C ILE A 49 8.49 0.84 -23.79
N GLU A 50 8.07 -0.11 -24.61
CA GLU A 50 7.84 0.09 -26.05
C GLU A 50 6.48 0.77 -26.37
N THR A 51 5.65 1.07 -25.37
CA THR A 51 4.27 1.52 -25.57
C THR A 51 4.12 3.05 -25.55
N PRO A 52 3.69 3.68 -26.67
CA PRO A 52 3.42 5.13 -26.73
C PRO A 52 2.23 5.59 -25.85
N SER A 53 1.36 4.66 -25.42
CA SER A 53 0.15 4.95 -24.65
C SER A 53 0.38 5.17 -23.16
N LEU A 54 1.51 4.72 -22.63
CA LEU A 54 1.95 4.94 -21.25
C LEU A 54 2.84 6.18 -21.23
N ALA A 55 2.27 7.34 -21.53
CA ALA A 55 2.94 8.60 -21.22
C ALA A 55 3.03 8.71 -19.70
N GLY A 56 4.26 8.73 -19.16
CA GLY A 56 4.50 8.92 -17.73
C GLY A 56 3.84 10.21 -17.21
N PRO A 57 3.68 10.37 -15.89
CA PRO A 57 4.31 9.61 -14.81
C PRO A 57 3.74 8.19 -14.63
N TYR A 58 4.63 7.27 -14.26
CA TYR A 58 4.35 5.86 -13.98
C TYR A 58 4.05 5.61 -12.50
N TYR A 59 3.22 4.61 -12.23
CA TYR A 59 2.89 4.12 -10.91
C TYR A 59 2.91 2.59 -10.85
N TRP A 60 3.38 2.04 -9.74
CA TRP A 60 3.23 0.64 -9.37
C TRP A 60 1.81 0.38 -8.89
N ARG A 61 1.07 -0.50 -9.58
CA ARG A 61 -0.25 -0.96 -9.13
C ARG A 61 -0.10 -2.15 -8.20
N LEU A 62 -0.63 -2.04 -6.98
CA LEU A 62 -0.57 -3.13 -6.02
C LEU A 62 -1.49 -4.31 -6.43
N PRO A 63 -1.10 -5.56 -6.12
CA PRO A 63 -1.90 -6.73 -6.46
C PRO A 63 -3.23 -6.80 -5.71
N LYS A 64 -4.06 -7.78 -6.10
CA LYS A 64 -5.44 -7.93 -5.61
C LYS A 64 -5.56 -8.15 -4.10
N HIS A 65 -4.55 -8.71 -3.44
CA HIS A 65 -4.60 -8.91 -1.98
C HIS A 65 -4.65 -7.60 -1.17
N TYR A 66 -4.20 -6.47 -1.74
CA TYR A 66 -4.35 -5.13 -1.14
C TYR A 66 -5.71 -4.47 -1.43
N GLN A 67 -6.60 -5.12 -2.20
CA GLN A 67 -7.90 -4.59 -2.61
C GLN A 67 -9.03 -5.16 -1.71
N GLY A 68 -10.27 -4.73 -1.93
CA GLY A 68 -11.44 -5.16 -1.15
C GLY A 68 -11.55 -4.46 0.21
N ASN A 69 -12.12 -5.15 1.20
CA ASN A 69 -12.30 -4.59 2.54
C ASN A 69 -10.96 -4.58 3.30
N LYS A 70 -10.56 -3.39 3.74
CA LYS A 70 -9.35 -3.07 4.50
C LYS A 70 -9.64 -2.13 5.67
N LEU A 71 -10.88 -2.15 6.21
CA LEU A 71 -11.24 -1.34 7.38
C LEU A 71 -10.32 -1.59 8.58
N LEU A 72 -9.87 -2.84 8.74
CA LEU A 72 -8.97 -3.26 9.81
C LEU A 72 -7.54 -2.75 9.66
N SER A 73 -7.21 -2.14 8.51
CA SER A 73 -5.94 -1.45 8.30
C SER A 73 -5.96 0.00 8.80
N TYR A 74 -7.12 0.53 9.20
CA TYR A 74 -7.21 1.88 9.74
C TYR A 74 -6.35 2.05 10.99
N GLY A 75 -5.55 3.11 11.02
CA GLY A 75 -4.61 3.38 12.11
C GLY A 75 -3.25 2.69 11.95
N GLY A 76 -3.10 1.76 11.00
CA GLY A 76 -1.82 1.16 10.62
C GLY A 76 -1.14 1.90 9.47
N ASN A 77 -0.14 1.27 8.85
CA ASN A 77 0.64 1.83 7.75
C ASN A 77 0.64 0.95 6.49
N LEU A 78 0.72 1.61 5.33
CA LEU A 78 1.22 1.02 4.09
C LEU A 78 2.71 1.37 3.97
N SER A 79 3.58 0.38 4.11
CA SER A 79 5.03 0.55 4.08
C SER A 79 5.64 -0.09 2.85
N TYR A 80 6.72 0.50 2.33
CA TYR A 80 7.48 -0.04 1.22
C TYR A 80 8.88 0.57 1.17
N VAL A 81 9.77 -0.08 0.44
CA VAL A 81 11.11 0.42 0.13
C VAL A 81 11.14 0.81 -1.33
N VAL A 82 11.62 2.02 -1.63
CA VAL A 82 11.66 2.57 -2.98
C VAL A 82 13.04 3.15 -3.30
N ALA A 83 13.48 3.00 -4.54
CA ALA A 83 14.64 3.69 -5.11
C ALA A 83 14.34 4.03 -6.57
N PHE A 84 14.98 5.08 -7.08
CA PHE A 84 14.90 5.41 -8.51
C PHE A 84 16.24 5.90 -9.03
N TYR A 85 16.41 5.82 -10.35
CA TYR A 85 17.57 6.32 -11.05
C TYR A 85 17.09 7.16 -12.23
N ALA A 86 17.47 8.43 -12.25
CA ALA A 86 17.12 9.39 -13.28
C ALA A 86 18.35 10.22 -13.70
N MET A 87 18.26 10.88 -14.87
CA MET A 87 19.30 11.80 -15.34
C MET A 87 19.47 13.00 -14.38
N ASP A 88 18.35 13.54 -13.89
CA ASP A 88 18.30 14.54 -12.83
C ASP A 88 17.32 14.08 -11.75
N GLY A 89 17.70 14.20 -10.48
CA GLY A 89 16.84 13.90 -9.34
C GLY A 89 15.69 14.90 -9.18
N ALA A 90 15.81 16.10 -9.74
CA ALA A 90 14.76 17.10 -9.78
C ALA A 90 13.87 16.93 -11.02
N GLY A 91 12.56 17.09 -10.85
CA GLY A 91 11.61 17.03 -11.95
C GLY A 91 10.16 17.19 -11.52
N LEU A 92 9.27 17.46 -12.49
CA LEU A 92 7.84 17.66 -12.22
C LEU A 92 7.17 16.42 -11.61
N ALA A 93 7.64 15.22 -11.97
CA ALA A 93 7.17 13.96 -11.41
C ALA A 93 7.30 13.89 -9.88
N ASN A 94 8.22 14.66 -9.27
CA ASN A 94 8.36 14.71 -7.82
C ASN A 94 7.14 15.32 -7.12
N TYR A 95 6.37 16.17 -7.82
CA TYR A 95 5.15 16.81 -7.29
C TYR A 95 3.88 16.01 -7.54
N GLU A 96 3.96 14.92 -8.31
CA GLU A 96 2.83 14.02 -8.48
C GLU A 96 2.51 13.28 -7.17
N PRO A 97 1.25 12.87 -6.94
CA PRO A 97 0.87 12.15 -5.73
C PRO A 97 1.74 10.92 -5.46
N GLN A 98 2.14 10.69 -4.20
CA GLN A 98 2.97 9.54 -3.85
C GLN A 98 2.17 8.25 -3.86
N VAL A 99 1.00 8.23 -3.20
CA VAL A 99 0.07 7.10 -3.23
C VAL A 99 -1.31 7.59 -3.60
N LEU A 100 -1.96 6.88 -4.51
CA LEU A 100 -3.39 7.03 -4.78
C LEU A 100 -4.14 5.77 -4.38
N MET A 101 -5.31 5.95 -3.80
CA MET A 101 -6.22 4.89 -3.43
C MET A 101 -7.61 5.22 -3.97
N ARG A 102 -8.17 4.29 -4.74
CA ARG A 102 -9.55 4.38 -5.23
C ARG A 102 -10.41 3.37 -4.50
N GLY A 103 -11.58 3.79 -4.06
CA GLY A 103 -12.53 2.91 -3.41
C GLY A 103 -13.84 3.62 -3.09
N GLY A 104 -14.50 3.15 -2.03
CA GLY A 104 -15.75 3.72 -1.54
C GLY A 104 -16.98 3.07 -2.14
N HIS A 105 -18.13 3.53 -1.69
CA HIS A 105 -19.41 3.09 -2.23
C HIS A 105 -19.48 3.40 -3.74
N LEU A 106 -19.58 2.36 -4.57
CA LEU A 106 -19.52 2.41 -6.04
C LEU A 106 -18.14 2.70 -6.66
N GLY A 107 -17.04 2.69 -5.90
CA GLY A 107 -15.68 2.85 -6.44
C GLY A 107 -15.44 4.20 -7.13
N LYS A 108 -16.08 5.27 -6.65
CA LYS A 108 -16.00 6.60 -7.28
C LYS A 108 -15.00 7.54 -6.61
N GLN A 109 -14.53 7.19 -5.42
CA GLN A 109 -13.73 8.08 -4.61
C GLN A 109 -12.25 7.76 -4.79
N VAL A 110 -11.48 8.77 -5.21
CA VAL A 110 -10.03 8.69 -5.34
C VAL A 110 -9.41 9.65 -4.34
N ILE A 111 -8.60 9.13 -3.44
CA ILE A 111 -7.85 9.89 -2.46
C ILE A 111 -6.36 9.70 -2.70
N TYR A 112 -5.57 10.69 -2.31
CA TYR A 112 -4.12 10.63 -2.46
C TYR A 112 -3.40 11.21 -1.27
N ILE A 113 -2.11 10.89 -1.16
CA ILE A 113 -1.20 11.46 -0.17
C ILE A 113 0.12 11.81 -0.83
N ASP A 114 0.66 12.97 -0.45
CA ASP A 114 1.98 13.43 -0.86
C ASP A 114 3.02 12.96 0.16
N MET A 115 4.20 12.60 -0.34
CA MET A 115 5.39 12.32 0.48
C MET A 115 6.60 12.98 -0.17
N PRO A 116 7.63 13.35 0.60
CA PRO A 116 8.91 13.76 0.03
C PRO A 116 9.42 12.70 -0.95
N ALA A 117 9.84 13.14 -2.13
CA ALA A 117 10.51 12.26 -3.07
C ALA A 117 11.80 11.70 -2.42
N PRO A 118 12.12 10.42 -2.62
CA PRO A 118 13.44 9.90 -2.27
C PRO A 118 14.54 10.66 -3.02
N ASP A 119 15.78 10.54 -2.57
CA ASP A 119 16.94 11.06 -3.30
C ASP A 119 17.32 10.12 -4.47
N ASN A 120 17.81 10.70 -5.56
CA ASN A 120 18.19 9.93 -6.77
C ASN A 120 19.30 8.91 -6.44
N GLY A 121 19.06 7.64 -6.73
CA GLY A 121 19.94 6.52 -6.43
C GLY A 121 19.97 6.07 -4.96
N VAL A 122 19.11 6.63 -4.10
CA VAL A 122 19.06 6.31 -2.66
C VAL A 122 17.83 5.47 -2.32
N THR A 123 18.07 4.29 -1.76
CA THR A 123 17.03 3.41 -1.23
C THR A 123 16.40 4.01 0.02
N THR A 124 15.10 4.24 -0.02
CA THR A 124 14.35 4.92 1.04
C THR A 124 13.15 4.07 1.47
N ARG A 125 12.97 3.88 2.78
CA ARG A 125 11.73 3.32 3.34
C ARG A 125 10.68 4.43 3.48
N GLN A 126 9.47 4.19 3.00
CA GLN A 126 8.33 5.06 3.20
C GLN A 126 7.25 4.33 4.00
N ASP A 127 6.68 5.02 4.98
CA ASP A 127 5.59 4.54 5.81
C ASP A 127 4.41 5.51 5.67
N VAL A 128 3.38 5.07 4.95
CA VAL A 128 2.20 5.86 4.62
C VAL A 128 1.10 5.57 5.64
N PRO A 129 0.73 6.53 6.51
CA PRO A 129 -0.28 6.29 7.53
C PRO A 129 -1.67 6.11 6.92
N LEU A 130 -2.38 5.08 7.34
CA LEU A 130 -3.76 4.79 6.95
C LEU A 130 -4.74 5.48 7.91
N THR A 131 -4.64 6.81 7.97
CA THR A 131 -5.54 7.72 8.70
C THR A 131 -5.84 8.94 7.84
N GLU A 132 -7.02 9.53 7.96
CA GLU A 132 -7.53 10.51 7.00
C GLU A 132 -6.74 11.84 6.96
N HIS A 133 -5.99 12.15 8.01
CA HIS A 133 -5.47 13.51 8.28
C HIS A 133 -4.53 14.08 7.20
N LYS A 134 -3.80 13.21 6.48
CA LYS A 134 -2.86 13.62 5.43
C LYS A 134 -3.34 13.28 4.02
N TRP A 135 -4.44 12.54 3.91
CA TRP A 135 -5.01 12.17 2.63
C TRP A 135 -5.90 13.30 2.11
N LYS A 136 -5.88 13.53 0.80
CA LYS A 136 -6.63 14.58 0.11
C LYS A 136 -7.48 13.98 -1.01
N TYR A 137 -8.49 14.70 -1.45
CA TYR A 137 -9.32 14.30 -2.59
C TYR A 137 -8.57 14.55 -3.90
N PHE A 138 -8.41 13.52 -4.72
CA PHE A 138 -7.79 13.67 -6.05
C PHE A 138 -8.69 14.50 -6.98
N ASN A 139 -8.10 15.37 -7.80
CA ASN A 139 -8.81 16.34 -8.67
C ASN A 139 -9.72 17.34 -7.93
N SER A 140 -9.56 17.50 -6.62
CA SER A 140 -10.23 18.56 -5.86
C SER A 140 -9.40 19.84 -5.91
N VAL A 141 -10.07 20.99 -5.99
CA VAL A 141 -9.44 22.32 -5.83
C VAL A 141 -9.05 22.57 -4.36
N SER A 142 -9.55 21.75 -3.43
CA SER A 142 -9.29 21.91 -2.00
C SER A 142 -8.18 20.98 -1.52
N GLU A 143 -7.16 21.57 -0.90
CA GLU A 143 -6.07 20.88 -0.18
C GLU A 143 -6.49 20.35 1.21
N LYS A 144 -7.80 20.28 1.48
CA LYS A 144 -8.30 19.79 2.77
C LYS A 144 -8.11 18.28 2.88
N ALA A 145 -7.86 17.86 4.12
CA ALA A 145 -7.86 16.45 4.45
C ALA A 145 -9.22 15.81 4.14
N VAL A 146 -9.18 14.53 3.76
CA VAL A 146 -10.37 13.69 3.57
C VAL A 146 -11.11 13.56 4.90
N SER A 147 -12.45 13.49 4.86
CA SER A 147 -13.22 13.25 6.08
C SER A 147 -13.00 11.82 6.58
N HIS A 148 -13.11 11.61 7.89
CA HIS A 148 -13.01 10.26 8.46
C HIS A 148 -14.02 9.29 7.82
N SER A 149 -15.26 9.71 7.60
CA SER A 149 -16.29 8.88 6.95
C SER A 149 -15.91 8.45 5.54
N ASP A 150 -15.30 9.36 4.78
CA ASP A 150 -14.92 9.13 3.40
C ASP A 150 -13.68 8.23 3.31
N PHE A 151 -12.72 8.43 4.21
CA PHE A 151 -11.56 7.56 4.32
C PHE A 151 -11.98 6.13 4.70
N MET A 152 -12.90 5.99 5.67
CA MET A 152 -13.51 4.70 6.03
C MET A 152 -14.26 4.08 4.85
N ALA A 153 -15.01 4.89 4.07
CA ALA A 153 -15.68 4.39 2.88
C ALA A 153 -14.67 3.81 1.89
N VAL A 154 -13.57 4.52 1.61
CA VAL A 154 -12.50 4.01 0.73
C VAL A 154 -11.93 2.70 1.24
N LEU A 155 -11.58 2.60 2.53
CA LEU A 155 -11.06 1.37 3.11
C LEU A 155 -12.08 0.22 3.14
N SER A 156 -13.38 0.50 3.20
CA SER A 156 -14.42 -0.55 3.16
C SER A 156 -14.45 -1.34 1.86
N HIS A 157 -13.98 -0.73 0.77
CA HIS A 157 -13.86 -1.37 -0.52
C HIS A 157 -12.84 -0.63 -1.40
N ILE A 158 -11.58 -1.06 -1.31
CA ILE A 158 -10.49 -0.57 -2.17
C ILE A 158 -10.57 -1.26 -3.53
N GLU A 159 -10.70 -0.48 -4.59
CA GLU A 159 -10.64 -0.95 -5.98
C GLU A 159 -9.18 -1.07 -6.46
N TYR A 160 -8.34 -0.10 -6.12
CA TYR A 160 -6.90 -0.19 -6.36
C TYR A 160 -6.09 0.76 -5.47
N ILE A 161 -4.82 0.43 -5.34
CA ILE A 161 -3.78 1.27 -4.75
C ILE A 161 -2.65 1.37 -5.77
N THR A 162 -2.17 2.59 -6.00
CA THR A 162 -1.03 2.86 -6.88
C THR A 162 0.02 3.67 -6.14
N ILE A 163 1.29 3.26 -6.22
CA ILE A 163 2.45 3.92 -5.61
C ILE A 163 3.28 4.55 -6.72
N LYS A 164 3.71 5.79 -6.56
CA LYS A 164 4.49 6.52 -7.58
C LYS A 164 5.78 5.77 -7.91
N ALA A 165 6.02 5.58 -9.20
CA ALA A 165 7.23 4.95 -9.72
C ALA A 165 8.15 5.99 -10.41
N SER A 166 7.60 7.13 -10.84
CA SER A 166 8.35 8.18 -11.53
C SER A 166 8.79 9.31 -10.61
N TYR A 167 10.08 9.60 -10.67
CA TYR A 167 10.75 10.68 -9.96
C TYR A 167 11.81 11.31 -10.86
N GLY A 168 12.15 12.56 -10.58
CA GLY A 168 13.17 13.30 -11.32
C GLY A 168 12.79 13.57 -12.79
N THR A 169 13.82 13.86 -13.59
CA THR A 169 13.72 14.08 -15.04
C THR A 169 14.55 13.04 -15.77
N GLY A 170 13.99 12.42 -16.81
CA GLY A 170 14.65 11.34 -17.54
C GLY A 170 14.83 10.08 -16.68
N LEU A 171 13.73 9.60 -16.08
CA LEU A 171 13.71 8.36 -15.31
C LEU A 171 14.23 7.19 -16.17
N GLN A 172 15.21 6.47 -15.64
CA GLN A 172 15.80 5.28 -16.26
C GLN A 172 15.30 4.00 -15.57
N GLN A 173 15.29 4.01 -14.23
CA GLN A 173 14.87 2.87 -13.44
C GLN A 173 14.07 3.29 -12.21
N SER A 174 13.09 2.46 -11.84
CA SER A 174 12.35 2.55 -10.57
C SER A 174 12.33 1.20 -9.90
N ARG A 175 12.52 1.15 -8.59
CA ARG A 175 12.57 -0.08 -7.80
C ARG A 175 11.63 0.01 -6.62
N ILE A 176 10.91 -1.07 -6.35
CA ILE A 176 10.06 -1.18 -5.16
C ILE A 176 10.16 -2.59 -4.55
N SER A 177 10.23 -2.66 -3.23
CA SER A 177 10.28 -3.92 -2.46
C SER A 177 9.65 -3.76 -1.09
N ASN A 178 9.54 -4.88 -0.36
CA ASN A 178 9.06 -4.92 1.02
C ASN A 178 7.73 -4.19 1.23
N ILE A 179 6.79 -4.36 0.28
CA ILE A 179 5.47 -3.77 0.38
C ILE A 179 4.69 -4.51 1.46
N THR A 180 4.26 -3.78 2.49
CA THR A 180 3.49 -4.30 3.61
C THR A 180 2.31 -3.38 3.91
N MET A 181 1.15 -3.94 4.24
CA MET A 181 0.01 -3.17 4.77
C MET A 181 -0.41 -3.77 6.11
N ASP A 182 -0.39 -2.96 7.15
CA ASP A 182 -0.85 -3.39 8.47
C ASP A 182 -2.38 -3.63 8.44
N THR A 183 -2.84 -4.69 9.09
CA THR A 183 -4.26 -4.99 9.30
C THR A 183 -4.45 -5.70 10.64
N ALA A 184 -5.57 -5.48 11.31
CA ALA A 184 -5.97 -6.31 12.44
C ALA A 184 -6.52 -7.67 11.97
N LEU A 185 -6.35 -8.72 12.79
CA LEU A 185 -6.98 -10.04 12.58
C LEU A 185 -8.48 -9.99 12.96
N GLU A 186 -9.34 -10.59 12.13
CA GLU A 186 -10.67 -11.02 12.58
C GLU A 186 -10.56 -12.42 13.18
N ALA A 187 -11.16 -12.65 14.35
CA ALA A 187 -11.13 -13.94 15.04
C ALA A 187 -11.87 -15.08 14.30
N GLU A 188 -12.50 -14.85 13.14
CA GLU A 188 -13.46 -15.80 12.56
C GLU A 188 -13.33 -16.12 11.05
N GLN A 189 -12.38 -15.55 10.28
CA GLN A 189 -12.24 -15.90 8.85
C GLN A 189 -10.98 -16.72 8.55
N GLY A 190 -11.24 -17.92 8.01
CA GLY A 190 -10.30 -19.02 7.77
C GLY A 190 -8.99 -18.65 7.07
N LEU A 191 -7.92 -19.19 7.63
CA LEU A 191 -6.53 -19.03 7.23
C LEU A 191 -6.18 -19.99 6.07
N GLU A 192 -6.71 -19.77 4.87
CA GLU A 192 -6.39 -20.70 3.76
C GLU A 192 -5.33 -20.21 2.77
N ASP A 193 -5.01 -18.91 2.67
CA ASP A 193 -4.02 -18.44 1.66
C ASP A 193 -3.08 -17.29 2.09
N MET A 194 -3.10 -16.84 3.35
CA MET A 194 -2.04 -15.95 3.84
C MET A 194 -0.90 -16.80 4.39
N GLU A 195 0.29 -16.68 3.77
CA GLU A 195 1.53 -17.27 4.27
C GLU A 195 1.70 -16.82 5.73
N LEU A 196 1.37 -17.76 6.62
CA LEU A 196 1.05 -17.51 8.00
C LEU A 196 2.34 -17.11 8.71
N ALA A 197 2.59 -15.82 8.84
CA ALA A 197 3.36 -15.33 9.97
C ALA A 197 2.50 -15.66 11.20
N SER A 198 2.73 -16.85 11.75
CA SER A 198 2.19 -17.29 13.03
C SER A 198 2.34 -16.14 14.02
N LEU A 199 1.29 -15.83 14.79
CA LEU A 199 1.37 -15.37 16.18
C LEU A 199 -0.05 -15.07 16.68
N ILE A 200 -0.47 -15.95 17.59
CA ILE A 200 -1.75 -16.06 18.29
C ILE A 200 -1.96 -14.83 19.20
N GLU A 201 -3.20 -14.39 19.37
CA GLU A 201 -3.60 -13.43 20.42
C GLU A 201 -3.36 -14.02 21.81
N ILE A 202 -2.37 -13.50 22.53
CA ILE A 202 -2.14 -13.83 23.94
C ILE A 202 -2.68 -12.68 24.79
N CYS A 203 -3.86 -12.86 25.35
CA CYS A 203 -4.39 -11.99 26.40
C CYS A 203 -3.78 -12.37 27.76
N GLU A 204 -3.33 -11.39 28.55
CA GLU A 204 -3.01 -11.62 29.96
C GLU A 204 -4.29 -11.81 30.76
N CYS A 205 -4.60 -13.07 31.08
CA CYS A 205 -5.81 -13.41 31.82
C CYS A 205 -5.63 -13.23 33.33
N PRO A 206 -6.61 -12.63 34.02
CA PRO A 206 -6.62 -12.61 35.47
C PRO A 206 -6.70 -14.04 36.04
N ALA A 207 -6.23 -14.21 37.28
CA ALA A 207 -6.19 -15.52 37.94
C ALA A 207 -7.56 -16.22 37.91
N GLY A 208 -7.56 -17.49 37.47
CA GLY A 208 -8.78 -18.30 37.31
C GLY A 208 -9.43 -18.24 35.93
N TYR A 209 -8.82 -17.54 34.96
CA TYR A 209 -9.29 -17.48 33.57
C TYR A 209 -8.18 -17.83 32.59
N ALA A 210 -8.56 -18.46 31.48
CA ALA A 210 -7.70 -18.89 30.38
C ALA A 210 -8.45 -18.80 29.04
N GLY A 211 -7.76 -19.08 27.94
CA GLY A 211 -8.29 -18.97 26.59
C GLY A 211 -7.85 -17.67 25.90
N LEU A 212 -8.01 -17.64 24.57
CA LEU A 212 -7.54 -16.55 23.69
C LEU A 212 -8.09 -15.16 24.07
N SER A 213 -9.22 -15.12 24.78
CA SER A 213 -9.86 -13.90 25.30
C SER A 213 -10.29 -14.05 26.76
N CYS A 214 -9.64 -14.94 27.52
CA CYS A 214 -9.95 -15.21 28.93
C CYS A 214 -11.39 -15.72 29.17
N GLN A 215 -11.92 -16.47 28.21
CA GLN A 215 -13.28 -16.99 28.22
C GLN A 215 -13.45 -18.30 29.01
N VAL A 216 -12.37 -19.05 29.22
CA VAL A 216 -12.38 -20.32 29.94
C VAL A 216 -12.12 -20.05 31.41
N ARG A 217 -13.06 -20.42 32.28
CA ARG A 217 -12.84 -20.34 33.72
C ARG A 217 -12.14 -21.62 34.19
N LEU A 218 -10.94 -21.47 34.74
CA LEU A 218 -10.21 -22.56 35.39
C LEU A 218 -10.78 -22.69 36.81
N LEU A 219 -11.76 -23.59 36.95
CA LEU A 219 -12.26 -24.05 38.25
C LEU A 219 -11.27 -25.02 38.88
#